data_AF-A0A7D5RPF0-F1
#
_entry.id   AF-A0A7D5RPF0-F1
#
_cell.length_a   1.000
_cell.length_b   1.000
_cell.length_c   1.000
_cell.angle_alpha   90.00
_cell.angle_beta   90.00
_cell.angle_gamma   90.00
#
_symmetry.space_group_name_H-M   'P 1'
#
loop_
_entity.id
_entity.type
_entity.pdbx_description
1 polymer ?
#
loop_
_entity_poly.entity_id
_entity_poly.type
_entity_poly.pdbx_seq_one_letter_code
_entity_poly.pdbx_strand_id
1 'polypeptide(L)'
;MAKFNAHDIARQFMHLAAERFLSSERIIQSAGKAGAQTLEDKIALISQMRDAIRQVSLLHIFRSVQHRDEMFSAILEALSDLEDQLEEKLMREEEQQQLHIKPKEE
;
A
#
# COMPACT_ATOMS: atom_id res chain seq x y z
N MET A 1 -6.69 -9.28 9.08
CA MET A 1 -6.28 -7.88 8.87
C MET A 1 -5.52 -7.39 10.08
N ALA A 2 -4.26 -6.99 9.89
CA ALA A 2 -3.51 -6.26 10.91
C ALA A 2 -4.26 -4.95 11.21
N LYS A 3 -4.65 -4.74 12.47
CA LYS A 3 -5.36 -3.52 12.88
C LYS A 3 -4.33 -2.45 13.23
N PHE A 4 -3.90 -1.69 12.24
CA PHE A 4 -3.06 -0.50 12.48
C PHE A 4 -3.85 0.53 13.27
N ASN A 5 -3.28 1.02 14.37
CA ASN A 5 -3.86 2.15 15.08
C ASN A 5 -3.37 3.48 14.44
N ALA A 6 -4.03 4.58 14.79
CA ALA A 6 -3.70 5.89 14.23
C ALA A 6 -2.24 6.30 14.45
N HIS A 7 -1.63 5.88 15.58
CA HIS A 7 -0.24 6.17 15.89
C HIS A 7 0.73 5.41 14.98
N ASP A 8 0.43 4.15 14.64
CA ASP A 8 1.25 3.36 13.71
C ASP A 8 1.24 3.95 12.30
N ILE A 9 0.06 4.35 11.83
CA ILE A 9 -0.12 5.01 10.52
C ILE A 9 0.63 6.34 10.49
N ALA A 10 0.46 7.17 11.51
CA ALA A 10 1.12 8.46 11.61
C ALA A 10 2.65 8.30 11.65
N ARG A 11 3.18 7.35 12.45
CA ARG A 11 4.62 7.05 12.50
C ARG A 11 5.14 6.66 11.13
N GLN A 12 4.45 5.75 10.45
CA GLN A 12 4.85 5.25 9.14
C GLN A 12 4.82 6.35 8.08
N PHE A 13 3.77 7.18 8.09
CA PHE A 13 3.66 8.34 7.21
C PHE A 13 4.79 9.34 7.41
N MET A 14 5.09 9.68 8.67
CA MET A 14 6.18 10.61 9.00
C MET A 14 7.55 10.04 8.64
N HIS A 15 7.74 8.72 8.76
CA HIS A 15 8.95 8.06 8.31
C HIS A 15 9.16 8.21 6.80
N LEU A 16 8.11 7.97 6.00
CA LEU A 16 8.18 8.17 4.55
C LEU A 16 8.34 9.64 4.16
N ALA A 17 7.66 10.57 4.84
CA ALA A 17 7.81 12.01 4.58
C ALA A 17 9.22 12.56 4.90
N ALA A 18 9.99 11.85 5.74
CA ALA A 18 11.37 12.20 6.03
C ALA A 18 12.38 11.70 4.97
N GLU A 19 12.00 10.70 4.17
CA GLU A 19 12.84 10.17 3.09
C GLU A 19 13.15 11.23 2.03
N ARG A 20 14.27 11.08 1.33
CA ARG A 20 14.66 12.01 0.26
C ARG A 20 14.10 11.59 -1.10
N PHE A 21 13.93 10.29 -1.30
CA PHE A 21 13.48 9.69 -2.54
C PHE A 21 12.49 8.58 -2.21
N LEU A 22 11.31 8.68 -2.79
CA LEU A 22 10.23 7.73 -2.60
C LEU A 22 9.93 7.05 -3.93
N SER A 23 9.72 5.75 -3.86
CA SER A 23 9.29 4.92 -4.99
C SER A 23 8.20 3.98 -4.50
N SER A 24 7.39 3.46 -5.43
CA SER A 24 6.38 2.44 -5.12
C SER A 24 6.98 1.29 -4.29
N GLU A 25 8.08 0.70 -4.78
CA GLU A 25 8.75 -0.43 -4.13
C GLU A 25 9.13 -0.11 -2.67
N ARG A 26 9.69 1.08 -2.41
CA ARG A 26 10.06 1.47 -1.04
C ARG A 26 8.85 1.62 -0.13
N ILE A 27 7.74 2.15 -0.65
CA ILE A 27 6.50 2.32 0.12
C ILE A 27 5.94 0.94 0.49
N ILE A 28 5.89 0.02 -0.47
CA ILE A 28 5.41 -1.36 -0.25
C ILE A 28 6.31 -2.09 0.75
N GLN A 29 7.63 -2.01 0.61
CA GLN A 29 8.58 -2.60 1.56
C GLN A 29 8.43 -2.01 2.96
N SER A 30 8.23 -0.70 3.07
CA SER A 30 8.07 -0.05 4.37
C SER A 30 6.76 -0.43 5.05
N ALA A 31 5.67 -0.61 4.29
CA ALA A 31 4.42 -1.16 4.81
C ALA A 31 4.62 -2.57 5.38
N GLY A 32 5.38 -3.43 4.68
CA GLY A 32 5.77 -4.75 5.18
C GLY A 32 6.54 -4.71 6.49
N LYS A 33 7.52 -3.80 6.62
CA LYS A 33 8.28 -3.57 7.85
C LYS A 33 7.41 -3.04 9.00
N ALA A 34 6.37 -2.27 8.69
CA ALA A 34 5.41 -1.78 9.66
C ALA A 34 4.43 -2.86 10.16
N GLY A 35 4.44 -4.05 9.54
CA GLY A 35 3.59 -5.19 9.93
C GLY A 35 2.49 -5.53 8.94
N ALA A 36 2.38 -4.83 7.80
CA ALA A 36 1.38 -5.13 6.77
C ALA A 36 1.85 -6.32 5.91
N GLN A 37 1.48 -7.53 6.31
CA GLN A 37 1.99 -8.75 5.69
C GLN A 37 1.19 -9.15 4.44
N THR A 38 -0.13 -8.95 4.44
CA THR A 38 -0.99 -9.30 3.30
C THR A 38 -1.10 -8.15 2.30
N LEU A 39 -1.53 -8.43 1.07
CA LEU A 39 -1.78 -7.40 0.06
C LEU A 39 -2.86 -6.42 0.53
N GLU A 40 -3.93 -6.96 1.11
CA GLU A 40 -5.06 -6.20 1.63
C GLU A 40 -4.64 -5.29 2.81
N ASP A 41 -3.78 -5.79 3.70
CA ASP A 41 -3.23 -4.98 4.80
C ASP A 41 -2.36 -3.83 4.27
N LYS A 42 -1.55 -4.08 3.24
CA LYS A 42 -0.70 -3.06 2.60
C LYS A 42 -1.55 -2.00 1.90
N ILE A 43 -2.54 -2.43 1.11
CA ILE A 43 -3.49 -1.53 0.42
C ILE A 43 -4.22 -0.66 1.44
N ALA A 44 -4.72 -1.24 2.52
CA ALA A 44 -5.44 -0.50 3.57
C ALA A 44 -4.55 0.54 4.26
N LEU A 45 -3.31 0.18 4.61
CA LEU A 45 -2.37 1.11 5.25
C LEU A 45 -1.96 2.23 4.30
N ILE A 46 -1.61 1.92 3.06
CA ILE A 46 -1.15 2.89 2.06
C ILE A 46 -2.30 3.81 1.62
N SER A 47 -3.53 3.31 1.53
CA SER A 47 -4.71 4.15 1.24
C SER A 47 -4.93 5.21 2.32
N GLN A 48 -4.72 4.87 3.59
CA GLN A 48 -4.81 5.86 4.68
C GLN A 48 -3.71 6.92 4.58
N MET A 49 -2.50 6.54 4.15
CA MET A 49 -1.42 7.49 3.90
C MET A 49 -1.71 8.43 2.73
N ARG A 50 -2.32 7.92 1.64
CA ARG A 50 -2.80 8.73 0.50
C ARG A 50 -3.75 9.83 0.96
N ASP A 51 -4.71 9.47 1.80
CA ASP A 51 -5.71 10.40 2.31
C ASP A 51 -5.10 11.42 3.28
N ALA A 52 -4.14 10.99 4.11
CA ALA A 52 -3.42 11.84 5.04
C ALA A 52 -2.59 12.94 4.34
N ILE A 53 -2.05 12.67 3.14
CA ILE A 53 -1.23 13.66 2.41
C ILE A 53 -1.96 14.98 2.18
N ARG A 54 -3.29 14.92 1.98
CA ARG A 54 -4.12 16.10 1.71
C ARG A 54 -4.52 16.86 2.97
N GLN A 55 -4.32 16.26 4.15
CA GLN A 55 -4.81 16.78 5.43
C GLN A 55 -3.71 17.38 6.31
N VAL A 56 -2.44 17.17 5.96
CA VAL A 56 -1.30 17.64 6.75
C VAL A 56 -0.69 18.92 6.19
N SER A 57 -0.01 19.69 7.05
CA SER A 57 0.61 20.97 6.65
C SER A 57 1.76 20.76 5.65
N LEU A 58 1.64 21.39 4.47
CA LEU A 58 2.65 21.29 3.42
C LEU A 58 4.04 21.79 3.87
N LEU A 59 4.07 22.90 4.60
CA LEU A 59 5.30 23.62 4.95
C LEU A 59 6.07 23.00 6.14
N HIS A 60 5.43 22.10 6.89
CA HIS A 60 6.03 21.49 8.08
C HIS A 60 6.33 20.00 7.92
N ILE A 61 5.61 19.31 7.03
CA ILE A 61 5.77 17.88 6.81
C ILE A 61 6.72 17.60 5.64
N PHE A 62 6.61 18.38 4.56
CA PHE A 62 7.36 18.12 3.33
C PHE A 62 8.44 19.16 3.14
N ARG A 63 9.53 18.76 2.47
CA ARG A 63 10.67 19.64 2.16
C ARG A 63 10.31 20.72 1.14
N SER A 64 9.37 20.42 0.27
CA SER A 64 8.85 21.31 -0.77
C SER A 64 7.49 20.78 -1.27
N VAL A 65 6.79 21.59 -2.06
CA VAL A 65 5.57 21.14 -2.76
C VAL A 65 5.90 19.98 -3.71
N GLN A 66 7.01 20.08 -4.44
CA GLN A 66 7.52 19.04 -5.32
C GLN A 66 7.74 17.72 -4.57
N HIS A 67 8.33 17.76 -3.38
CA HIS A 67 8.55 16.56 -2.56
C HIS A 67 7.23 15.91 -2.12
N ARG A 68 6.21 16.71 -1.81
CA ARG A 68 4.86 16.19 -1.51
C ARG A 68 4.26 15.49 -2.73
N ASP A 69 4.39 16.10 -3.92
CA ASP A 69 3.84 15.54 -5.15
C ASP A 69 4.56 14.25 -5.54
N GLU A 70 5.88 14.19 -5.39
CA GLU A 70 6.68 12.96 -5.57
C GLU A 70 6.24 11.84 -4.62
N MET A 71 6.07 12.15 -3.32
CA MET A 71 5.53 11.19 -2.35
C MET A 71 4.13 10.72 -2.74
N PHE A 72 3.27 11.64 -3.18
CA PHE A 72 1.90 11.31 -3.58
C PHE A 72 1.87 10.40 -4.80
N SER A 73 2.66 10.71 -5.83
CA SER A 73 2.79 9.89 -7.03
C SER A 73 3.30 8.49 -6.69
N ALA A 74 4.33 8.38 -5.84
CA ALA A 74 4.86 7.08 -5.42
C ALA A 74 3.82 6.26 -4.63
N ILE A 75 2.97 6.91 -3.82
CA ILE A 75 1.86 6.25 -3.12
C ILE A 75 0.81 5.72 -4.11
N LEU A 76 0.45 6.50 -5.13
CA LEU A 76 -0.52 6.07 -6.15
C LEU A 76 0.02 4.88 -6.96
N GLU A 77 1.29 4.93 -7.35
CA GLU A 77 1.97 3.83 -8.03
C GLU A 77 1.98 2.57 -7.15
N ALA A 78 2.32 2.70 -5.86
CA ALA A 78 2.29 1.59 -4.91
C ALA A 78 0.90 0.96 -4.75
N LEU A 79 -0.16 1.76 -4.77
CA LEU A 79 -1.53 1.25 -4.71
C LEU A 79 -1.88 0.51 -5.98
N SER A 80 -1.58 1.06 -7.16
CA SER A 80 -1.80 0.40 -8.45
C SER A 80 -1.09 -0.96 -8.50
N ASP A 81 0.20 -1.00 -8.15
CA ASP A 81 0.99 -2.23 -8.17
C ASP A 81 0.41 -3.31 -7.23
N LEU A 82 -0.12 -2.91 -6.08
CA LEU A 82 -0.73 -3.83 -5.12
C LEU A 82 -2.13 -4.29 -5.55
N GLU A 83 -2.92 -3.42 -6.17
CA GLU A 83 -4.23 -3.74 -6.73
C GLU A 83 -4.10 -4.73 -7.88
N ASP A 84 -3.15 -4.51 -8.80
CA ASP A 84 -2.83 -5.44 -9.89
C ASP A 84 -2.41 -6.82 -9.34
N GLN A 85 -1.54 -6.84 -8.31
CA GLN A 85 -1.13 -8.09 -7.63
C GLN A 85 -2.30 -8.80 -6.94
N LEU A 86 -3.24 -8.04 -6.37
CA LEU A 86 -4.41 -8.60 -5.71
C LEU A 86 -5.36 -9.21 -6.74
N GLU A 87 -5.60 -8.53 -7.86
CA GLU A 87 -6.42 -9.04 -8.95
C GLU A 87 -5.84 -10.34 -9.52
N GLU A 88 -4.54 -10.38 -9.81
CA GLU A 88 -3.86 -11.60 -10.26
C GLU A 88 -4.01 -12.76 -9.26
N LYS A 89 -3.89 -12.47 -7.97
CA LYS A 89 -4.03 -13.47 -6.92
C LYS A 89 -5.45 -14.04 -6.88
N LEU A 90 -6.47 -13.18 -6.95
CA LEU A 90 -7.87 -13.59 -6.94
C LEU A 90 -8.22 -14.44 -8.18
N MET A 91 -7.78 -14.04 -9.37
CA MET A 91 -7.99 -14.82 -10.60
C MET A 91 -7.39 -16.23 -10.48
N ARG A 92 -6.15 -16.35 -9.95
CA ARG A 92 -5.51 -17.66 -9.74
C ARG A 92 -6.26 -18.51 -8.71
N GLU A 93 -6.78 -17.91 -7.66
CA GLU A 93 -7.58 -18.61 -6.64
C GLU A 93 -8.90 -19.12 -7.23
N GLU A 94 -9.57 -18.33 -8.08
CA GLU A 94 -10.80 -18.73 -8.78
C GLU A 94 -10.55 -19.88 -9.78
N GLU A 95 -9.49 -19.79 -10.59
CA GLU A 95 -9.08 -20.86 -11.51
C GLU A 95 -8.81 -22.18 -10.77
N GLN A 96 -8.09 -22.11 -9.65
CA GLN A 96 -7.82 -23.28 -8.81
C GLN A 96 -9.11 -23.88 -8.25
N GLN A 97 -10.05 -23.06 -7.77
CA GLN A 97 -11.33 -23.54 -7.26
C GLN A 97 -12.15 -24.24 -8.35
N GLN A 98 -12.20 -23.68 -9.57
CA GLN A 98 -12.91 -24.30 -10.70
C GLN A 98 -12.30 -25.66 -11.10
N LEU A 99 -10.98 -25.80 -11.04
CA LEU A 99 -10.28 -27.07 -11.29
C LEU A 99 -10.63 -28.15 -10.24
N HIS A 100 -10.83 -27.77 -8.97
CA HIS A 100 -11.16 -28.71 -7.90
C HIS A 100 -12.65 -29.12 -7.88
N ILE A 101 -13.53 -28.40 -8.56
CA ILE A 101 -14.99 -28.67 -8.60
C ILE A 101 -15.37 -29.64 -9.72
N LYS A 102 -14.55 -29.83 -10.76
CA LYS A 102 -14.83 -30.85 -11.80
C LYS A 102 -14.72 -32.25 -11.19
N PRO A 103 -15.82 -33.01 -11.04
CA PRO A 103 -15.74 -34.39 -10.61
C PRO A 103 -14.95 -35.17 -11.66
N LYS A 104 -14.14 -36.13 -11.22
CA LYS A 104 -13.70 -37.21 -12.12
C LYS A 104 -14.96 -37.88 -12.65
N GLU A 105 -15.34 -37.57 -13.88
CA GLU A 105 -16.28 -38.39 -14.64
C GLU A 105 -15.52 -39.68 -14.98
N GLU A 106 -15.75 -40.72 -14.17
CA GLU A 106 -15.49 -42.13 -14.49
C GLU A 106 -16.81 -42.91 -14.36
#